data_AF-A0A1M7D6N1-F1
#
_entry.id   AF-A0A1M7D6N1-F1
#
_cell.length_a   1.000
_cell.length_b   1.000
_cell.length_c   1.000
_cell.angle_alpha   90.00
_cell.angle_beta   90.00
_cell.angle_gamma   90.00
#
_symmetry.space_group_name_H-M   'P 1'
#
loop_
_entity.id
_entity.type
_entity.pdbx_description
1 polymer ?
#
loop_
_entity_poly.entity_id
_entity_poly.type
_entity_poly.pdbx_seq_one_letter_code
_entity_poly.pdbx_strand_id
1 'polypeptide(L)'
;MSKYDVFELVTYLRKCPETFFKPSDFFLEEGLNSIALVYDTYRLVSNDFLRNDFKIPSNLGTISDNHWRAIHISTWLLSHPDFINNPVIEDKLYNFWFVELQQACAYVKFNEWINDEERAEEMVRLLLYCCEILPYGENQDEAADKLSSLSSVERHKVLKQSYEAHERIMKIKREMEEQKAREAANTYGRE
;
A
#
# COMPACT_ATOMS: atom_id res chain seq x y z
N MET A 1 -24.46 6.84 11.04
CA MET A 1 -23.21 7.02 10.28
C MET A 1 -23.38 6.28 8.98
N SER A 2 -22.87 6.85 7.89
CA SER A 2 -22.93 6.20 6.58
C SER A 2 -21.88 5.11 6.51
N LYS A 3 -22.28 3.89 6.14
CA LYS A 3 -21.39 2.73 6.08
C LYS A 3 -20.32 2.97 5.01
N TYR A 4 -19.05 2.70 5.34
CA TYR A 4 -17.89 2.91 4.45
C TYR A 4 -17.68 4.37 4.02
N ASP A 5 -17.99 5.31 4.91
CA ASP A 5 -17.60 6.71 4.73
C ASP A 5 -16.08 6.87 4.91
N VAL A 6 -15.38 7.31 3.86
CA VAL A 6 -13.91 7.38 3.86
C VAL A 6 -13.40 8.32 4.95
N PHE A 7 -14.05 9.46 5.14
CA PHE A 7 -13.63 10.45 6.13
C PHE A 7 -13.74 9.90 7.55
N GLU A 8 -14.84 9.20 7.85
CA GLU A 8 -15.04 8.49 9.10
C GLU A 8 -13.98 7.41 9.32
N LEU A 9 -13.75 6.55 8.33
CA LEU A 9 -12.77 5.47 8.41
C LEU A 9 -11.34 6.00 8.58
N VAL A 10 -10.98 7.09 7.91
CA VAL A 10 -9.69 7.78 8.10
C VAL A 10 -9.60 8.34 9.51
N THR A 11 -10.66 8.98 10.01
CA THR A 11 -10.72 9.48 11.39
C THR A 11 -10.55 8.36 12.41
N TYR A 12 -11.14 7.20 12.16
CA TYR A 12 -11.02 6.02 13.00
C TYR A 12 -9.61 5.41 12.94
N LEU A 13 -9.04 5.26 11.74
CA LEU A 13 -7.67 4.78 11.53
C LEU A 13 -6.66 5.65 12.28
N ARG A 14 -6.78 6.98 12.19
CA ARG A 14 -5.85 7.92 12.83
C ARG A 14 -5.90 7.91 14.36
N LYS A 15 -6.93 7.27 14.95
CA LYS A 15 -7.04 7.01 16.40
C LYS A 15 -6.42 5.67 16.81
N CYS A 16 -5.69 5.02 15.91
CA CYS A 16 -5.01 3.75 16.18
C CYS A 16 -4.11 3.88 17.43
N PRO A 17 -4.29 3.02 18.45
CA PRO A 17 -3.47 3.04 19.64
C PRO A 17 -2.00 2.73 19.35
N GLU A 18 -1.08 3.35 20.09
CA GLU A 18 0.36 3.15 19.92
C GLU A 18 0.82 1.70 20.08
N THR A 19 0.02 0.86 20.76
CA THR A 19 0.30 -0.58 20.90
C THR A 19 0.38 -1.27 19.54
N PHE A 20 -0.41 -0.85 18.54
CA PHE A 20 -0.36 -1.39 17.18
C PHE A 20 0.87 -0.92 16.39
N PHE A 21 1.58 0.10 16.86
CA PHE A 21 2.81 0.57 16.22
C PHE A 21 4.02 -0.25 16.64
N LYS A 22 3.88 -1.14 17.63
CA LYS A 22 5.00 -1.97 18.09
C LYS A 22 5.49 -2.90 16.97
N PRO A 23 6.80 -3.18 16.93
CA PRO A 23 7.38 -4.21 16.07
C PRO A 23 6.67 -5.54 16.23
N SER A 24 6.77 -6.37 15.20
CA SER A 24 6.38 -7.77 15.32
C SER A 24 7.27 -8.52 16.32
N ASP A 25 6.70 -9.52 16.98
CA ASP A 25 7.40 -10.51 17.79
C ASP A 25 8.44 -11.33 17.01
N PHE A 26 8.41 -11.30 15.68
CA PHE A 26 9.47 -11.83 14.83
C PHE A 26 10.79 -11.03 14.91
N PHE A 27 10.74 -9.76 15.31
CA PHE A 27 11.92 -8.88 15.37
C PHE A 27 12.33 -8.54 16.80
N LEU A 28 11.38 -8.47 17.74
CA LEU A 28 11.64 -8.17 19.15
C LEU A 28 10.84 -9.10 20.06
N GLU A 29 11.47 -9.60 21.13
CA GLU A 29 10.83 -10.52 22.08
C GLU A 29 9.59 -9.93 22.78
N GLU A 30 9.60 -8.62 23.07
CA GLU A 30 8.43 -7.88 23.61
C GLU A 30 7.58 -7.20 22.52
N GLY A 31 7.71 -7.68 21.28
CA GLY A 31 6.93 -7.24 20.13
C GLY A 31 5.46 -7.67 20.21
N LEU A 32 4.66 -7.13 19.30
CA LEU A 32 3.27 -7.51 19.15
C LEU A 32 3.18 -8.89 18.49
N ASN A 33 2.41 -9.81 19.09
CA ASN A 33 2.16 -11.13 18.51
C ASN A 33 1.36 -11.00 17.20
N SER A 34 2.08 -10.97 16.09
CA SER A 34 1.53 -10.51 14.81
C SER A 34 0.58 -11.53 14.21
N ILE A 35 0.88 -12.81 14.42
CA ILE A 35 0.06 -13.92 13.93
C ILE A 35 -1.23 -14.05 14.72
N ALA A 36 -1.17 -13.93 16.05
CA ALA A 36 -2.39 -13.90 16.87
C ALA A 36 -3.30 -12.76 16.43
N LEU A 37 -2.76 -11.55 16.25
CA LEU A 37 -3.54 -10.39 15.83
C LEU A 37 -4.20 -10.58 14.45
N VAL A 38 -3.47 -11.11 13.47
CA VAL A 38 -4.02 -11.41 12.14
C VAL A 38 -5.13 -12.46 12.23
N TYR A 39 -4.91 -13.55 12.98
CA TYR A 39 -5.90 -14.62 13.13
C TYR A 39 -7.16 -14.12 13.84
N ASP A 40 -7.01 -13.31 14.88
CA ASP A 40 -8.13 -12.72 15.61
C ASP A 40 -8.91 -11.74 14.73
N THR A 41 -8.22 -10.99 13.86
CA THR A 41 -8.87 -10.12 12.88
C THR A 41 -9.70 -10.93 11.87
N TYR A 42 -9.15 -12.04 11.36
CA TYR A 42 -9.92 -12.93 10.50
C TYR A 42 -11.21 -13.45 11.19
N ARG A 43 -11.11 -13.90 12.44
CA ARG A 43 -12.26 -14.36 13.24
C ARG A 43 -13.29 -13.26 13.49
N LEU A 44 -12.81 -12.05 13.78
CA LEU A 44 -13.65 -10.88 14.02
C LEU A 44 -14.45 -10.50 12.77
N VAL A 45 -13.80 -10.49 11.61
CA VAL A 45 -14.43 -10.15 10.33
C VAL A 45 -15.38 -11.26 9.88
N SER A 46 -15.02 -12.53 10.03
CA SER A 46 -15.86 -13.65 9.59
C SER A 46 -16.99 -14.03 10.57
N ASN A 47 -16.86 -13.62 11.84
CA ASN A 47 -17.65 -14.11 12.96
C ASN A 47 -17.54 -15.63 13.20
N ASP A 48 -16.43 -16.24 12.77
CA ASP A 48 -16.16 -17.66 12.99
C ASP A 48 -14.94 -17.83 13.90
N PHE A 49 -15.20 -17.89 15.21
CA PHE A 49 -14.17 -18.05 16.24
C PHE A 49 -13.65 -19.49 16.38
N LEU A 50 -14.31 -20.47 15.75
CA LEU A 50 -13.87 -21.88 15.78
C LEU A 50 -12.86 -22.18 14.66
N ARG A 51 -12.77 -21.30 13.68
CA ARG A 51 -11.88 -21.43 12.55
C ARG A 51 -10.41 -21.24 12.93
N ASN A 52 -9.57 -22.10 12.34
CA ASN A 52 -8.12 -22.13 12.59
C ASN A 52 -7.28 -22.12 11.30
N ASP A 53 -7.92 -22.20 10.13
CA ASP A 53 -7.31 -22.25 8.82
C ASP A 53 -7.47 -20.90 8.08
N PHE A 54 -6.56 -19.98 8.36
CA PHE A 54 -6.51 -18.69 7.66
C PHE A 54 -5.39 -18.65 6.63
N LYS A 55 -5.65 -17.93 5.53
CA LYS A 55 -4.67 -17.74 4.46
C LYS A 55 -3.62 -16.74 4.95
N ILE A 56 -2.42 -17.23 5.24
CA ILE A 56 -1.23 -16.42 5.52
C ILE A 56 -0.02 -16.99 4.75
N PRO A 57 0.98 -16.16 4.39
CA PRO A 57 2.19 -16.65 3.75
C PRO A 57 2.94 -17.64 4.64
N SER A 58 3.53 -18.67 4.04
CA SER A 58 4.35 -19.64 4.78
C SER A 58 5.70 -19.07 5.23
N ASN A 59 6.21 -18.04 4.54
CA ASN A 59 7.50 -17.42 4.83
C ASN A 59 7.35 -16.05 5.48
N LEU A 60 6.90 -16.05 6.73
CA LEU A 60 6.59 -14.84 7.50
C LEU A 60 7.85 -14.00 7.80
N GLY A 61 9.02 -14.64 7.88
CA GLY A 61 10.30 -13.99 8.19
C GLY A 61 10.83 -13.07 7.06
N THR A 62 10.29 -13.15 5.85
CA THR A 62 10.67 -12.24 4.75
C THR A 62 9.90 -10.93 4.73
N ILE A 63 8.83 -10.84 5.51
CA ILE A 63 8.02 -9.62 5.60
C ILE A 63 8.76 -8.62 6.49
N SER A 64 9.03 -7.42 5.95
CA SER A 64 9.74 -6.38 6.70
C SER A 64 8.95 -5.87 7.91
N ASP A 65 9.64 -5.37 8.94
CA ASP A 65 9.00 -4.75 10.11
C ASP A 65 8.06 -3.59 9.74
N ASN A 66 8.44 -2.78 8.74
CA ASN A 66 7.59 -1.69 8.24
C ASN A 66 6.23 -2.21 7.73
N HIS A 67 6.26 -3.34 7.02
CA HIS A 67 5.07 -3.95 6.47
C HIS A 67 4.24 -4.63 7.56
N TRP A 68 4.85 -5.34 8.50
CA TRP A 68 4.14 -5.90 9.67
C TRP A 68 3.41 -4.83 10.48
N ARG A 69 4.07 -3.70 10.76
CA ARG A 69 3.42 -2.59 11.48
C ARG A 69 2.27 -1.98 10.69
N ALA A 70 2.37 -1.90 9.36
CA ALA A 70 1.25 -1.49 8.53
C ALA A 70 0.08 -2.49 8.60
N ILE A 71 0.37 -3.80 8.63
CA ILE A 71 -0.65 -4.83 8.88
C ILE A 71 -1.30 -4.60 10.24
N HIS A 72 -0.53 -4.42 11.32
CA HIS A 72 -1.07 -4.14 12.66
C HIS A 72 -2.00 -2.91 12.62
N ILE A 73 -1.55 -1.80 12.06
CA ILE A 73 -2.34 -0.58 11.92
C ILE A 73 -3.65 -0.85 11.16
N SER A 74 -3.61 -1.62 10.07
CA SER A 74 -4.82 -1.96 9.33
C SER A 74 -5.75 -2.94 10.04
N THR A 75 -5.24 -3.79 10.95
CA THR A 75 -6.10 -4.64 11.81
C THR A 75 -6.91 -3.79 12.79
N TRP A 76 -6.35 -2.66 13.27
CA TRP A 76 -7.13 -1.67 14.02
C TRP A 76 -8.28 -1.14 13.16
N LEU A 77 -8.02 -0.69 11.92
CA LEU A 77 -9.06 -0.26 10.99
C LEU A 77 -10.15 -1.32 10.76
N LEU A 78 -9.76 -2.58 10.59
CA LEU A 78 -10.69 -3.71 10.43
C LEU A 78 -11.51 -4.02 11.69
N SER A 79 -11.14 -3.46 12.85
CA SER A 79 -11.98 -3.51 14.05
C SER A 79 -13.09 -2.45 14.07
N HIS A 80 -13.16 -1.60 13.05
CA HIS A 80 -14.30 -0.70 12.85
C HIS A 80 -15.59 -1.52 12.62
N PRO A 81 -16.74 -1.14 13.22
CA PRO A 81 -18.00 -1.89 13.12
C PRO A 81 -18.47 -2.20 11.68
N ASP A 82 -18.07 -1.40 10.69
CA ASP A 82 -18.45 -1.63 9.29
C ASP A 82 -17.83 -2.90 8.66
N PHE A 83 -16.76 -3.43 9.26
CA PHE A 83 -16.03 -4.61 8.77
C PHE A 83 -16.28 -5.87 9.61
N ILE A 84 -16.79 -5.72 10.83
CA ILE A 84 -17.11 -6.84 11.73
C ILE A 84 -18.29 -7.64 11.20
N ASN A 85 -18.26 -8.97 11.36
CA ASN A 85 -19.32 -9.88 10.91
C ASN A 85 -19.63 -9.78 9.40
N ASN A 86 -18.62 -9.55 8.58
CA ASN A 86 -18.69 -9.50 7.13
C ASN A 86 -17.72 -10.52 6.48
N PRO A 87 -18.13 -11.80 6.34
CA PRO A 87 -17.26 -12.86 5.82
C PRO A 87 -16.83 -12.65 4.36
N VAL A 88 -17.49 -11.77 3.60
CA VAL A 88 -17.10 -11.45 2.20
C VAL A 88 -15.71 -10.80 2.15
N ILE A 89 -15.33 -10.06 3.19
CA ILE A 89 -14.02 -9.39 3.28
C ILE A 89 -12.90 -10.40 3.58
N GLU A 90 -13.22 -11.47 4.31
CA GLU A 90 -12.22 -12.43 4.81
C GLU A 90 -11.31 -12.94 3.69
N ASP A 91 -11.89 -13.41 2.58
CA ASP A 91 -11.13 -13.95 1.45
C ASP A 91 -10.26 -12.91 0.72
N LYS A 92 -10.51 -11.62 0.95
CA LYS A 92 -9.81 -10.49 0.33
C LYS A 92 -8.64 -10.00 1.18
N LEU A 93 -8.62 -10.31 2.48
CA LEU A 93 -7.60 -9.81 3.41
C LEU A 93 -6.19 -10.29 3.06
N TYR A 94 -6.04 -11.49 2.49
CA TYR A 94 -4.73 -11.94 2.00
C TYR A 94 -4.19 -11.02 0.91
N ASN A 95 -5.02 -10.66 -0.08
CA ASN A 95 -4.61 -9.76 -1.16
C ASN A 95 -4.29 -8.37 -0.62
N PHE A 96 -5.14 -7.85 0.27
CA PHE A 96 -4.89 -6.57 0.92
C PHE A 96 -3.56 -6.55 1.67
N TRP A 97 -3.37 -7.45 2.65
CA TRP A 97 -2.19 -7.42 3.51
C TRP A 97 -0.91 -7.81 2.79
N PHE A 98 -0.93 -8.90 2.01
CA PHE A 98 0.31 -9.53 1.53
C PHE A 98 0.60 -9.27 0.06
N VAL A 99 -0.24 -8.51 -0.66
CA VAL A 99 0.02 -8.13 -2.05
C VAL A 99 0.01 -6.62 -2.20
N GLU A 100 -1.13 -5.98 -1.92
CA GLU A 100 -1.30 -4.55 -2.18
C GLU A 100 -0.60 -3.67 -1.14
N LEU A 101 -0.82 -3.94 0.15
CA LEU A 101 -0.18 -3.19 1.23
C LEU A 101 1.34 -3.38 1.23
N GLN A 102 1.82 -4.56 0.84
CA GLN A 102 3.26 -4.82 0.68
C GLN A 102 3.89 -3.85 -0.33
N GLN A 103 3.25 -3.65 -1.48
CA GLN A 103 3.73 -2.75 -2.52
C GLN A 103 3.72 -1.29 -2.04
N ALA A 104 2.66 -0.87 -1.35
CA ALA A 104 2.59 0.48 -0.79
C ALA A 104 3.67 0.71 0.28
N CYS A 105 3.93 -0.28 1.14
CA CYS A 105 4.97 -0.23 2.17
C CYS A 105 6.41 -0.16 1.64
N ALA A 106 6.64 -0.37 0.33
CA ALA A 106 7.92 -0.09 -0.29
C ALA A 106 8.23 1.42 -0.31
N TYR A 107 7.19 2.25 -0.24
CA TYR A 107 7.26 3.70 -0.39
C TYR A 107 6.75 4.48 0.82
N VAL A 108 5.87 3.88 1.63
CA VAL A 108 5.26 4.51 2.81
C VAL A 108 5.77 3.88 4.10
N LYS A 109 6.21 4.71 5.04
CA LYS A 109 6.60 4.29 6.40
C LYS A 109 5.38 4.09 7.28
N PHE A 110 5.47 3.13 8.20
CA PHE A 110 4.33 2.72 9.03
C PHE A 110 3.68 3.88 9.80
N ASN A 111 4.47 4.85 10.25
CA ASN A 111 4.01 6.00 11.02
C ASN A 111 3.28 7.03 10.14
N GLU A 112 3.50 7.03 8.83
CA GLU A 112 2.82 7.94 7.91
C GLU A 112 1.36 7.54 7.72
N TRP A 113 1.02 6.24 7.80
CA TRP A 113 -0.38 5.77 7.76
C TRP A 113 -1.30 6.39 8.80
N ILE A 114 -0.74 6.97 9.87
CA ILE A 114 -1.47 7.62 10.96
C ILE A 114 -1.28 9.13 10.94
N ASN A 115 -0.06 9.60 10.73
CA ASN A 115 0.26 11.01 10.87
C ASN A 115 -0.04 11.83 9.61
N ASP A 116 0.11 11.21 8.44
CA ASP A 116 -0.14 11.83 7.14
C ASP A 116 -1.59 11.53 6.70
N GLU A 117 -2.35 12.58 6.40
CA GLU A 117 -3.77 12.47 6.02
C GLU A 117 -3.94 11.75 4.67
N GLU A 118 -3.07 12.04 3.72
CA GLU A 118 -3.10 11.45 2.38
C GLU A 118 -2.77 9.95 2.44
N ARG A 119 -1.77 9.56 3.24
CA ARG A 119 -1.43 8.14 3.45
C ARG A 119 -2.53 7.40 4.20
N ALA A 120 -3.11 8.02 5.23
CA ALA A 120 -4.23 7.42 5.95
C ALA A 120 -5.41 7.15 4.99
N GLU A 121 -5.74 8.10 4.11
CA GLU A 121 -6.77 7.90 3.08
C GLU A 121 -6.38 6.82 2.06
N GLU A 122 -5.13 6.78 1.60
CA GLU A 122 -4.62 5.71 0.74
C GLU A 122 -4.86 4.32 1.35
N MET A 123 -4.52 4.11 2.63
CA MET A 123 -4.74 2.82 3.30
C MET A 123 -6.22 2.43 3.34
N VAL A 124 -7.10 3.37 3.70
CA VAL A 124 -8.55 3.13 3.76
C VAL A 124 -9.08 2.76 2.38
N ARG A 125 -8.75 3.56 1.36
CA ARG A 125 -9.22 3.30 -0.01
C ARG A 125 -8.65 2.01 -0.58
N LEU A 126 -7.39 1.69 -0.29
CA LEU A 126 -6.77 0.45 -0.71
C LEU A 126 -7.46 -0.78 -0.11
N LEU A 127 -7.81 -0.71 1.19
CA LEU A 127 -8.60 -1.76 1.85
C LEU A 127 -9.96 -1.93 1.17
N LEU A 128 -10.71 -0.84 0.99
CA LEU A 128 -12.04 -0.87 0.37
C LEU A 128 -11.97 -1.43 -1.06
N TYR A 129 -10.98 -1.00 -1.84
CA TYR A 129 -10.72 -1.52 -3.18
C TYR A 129 -10.45 -3.02 -3.19
N CYS A 130 -9.56 -3.52 -2.34
CA CYS A 130 -9.27 -4.95 -2.23
C CYS A 130 -10.50 -5.76 -1.83
N CYS A 131 -11.35 -5.19 -0.98
CA CYS A 131 -12.58 -5.80 -0.51
C CYS A 131 -13.74 -5.69 -1.50
N GLU A 132 -13.54 -5.06 -2.66
CA GLU A 132 -14.60 -4.77 -3.65
C GLU A 132 -15.76 -3.96 -3.06
N ILE A 133 -15.45 -3.07 -2.11
CA ILE A 133 -16.41 -2.22 -1.42
C ILE A 133 -16.36 -0.82 -2.01
N LEU A 134 -17.52 -0.32 -2.42
CA LEU A 134 -17.67 1.05 -2.90
C LEU A 134 -17.78 2.03 -1.71
N PRO A 135 -16.95 3.09 -1.65
CA PRO A 135 -17.07 4.11 -0.62
C PRO A 135 -18.42 4.82 -0.66
N TYR A 136 -18.88 5.29 0.51
CA TYR A 136 -20.17 5.98 0.60
C TYR A 136 -20.23 7.22 -0.31
N GLY A 137 -21.26 7.29 -1.14
CA GLY A 137 -21.53 8.45 -2.00
C GLY A 137 -20.64 8.56 -3.25
N GLU A 138 -19.78 7.56 -3.52
CA GLU A 138 -18.94 7.51 -4.71
C GLU A 138 -19.47 6.47 -5.70
N ASN A 139 -19.24 6.69 -6.99
CA ASN A 139 -19.39 5.63 -8.01
C ASN A 139 -18.04 4.91 -8.27
N GLN A 140 -18.06 3.85 -9.09
CA GLN A 140 -16.87 3.02 -9.34
C GLN A 140 -15.70 3.82 -9.94
N ASP A 141 -15.99 4.70 -10.91
CA ASP A 141 -14.98 5.52 -11.58
C ASP A 141 -14.39 6.54 -10.59
N GLU A 142 -15.24 7.22 -9.81
CA GLU A 142 -14.81 8.18 -8.79
C GLU A 142 -13.92 7.53 -7.72
N ALA A 143 -14.29 6.34 -7.25
CA ALA A 143 -13.51 5.61 -6.24
C ALA A 143 -12.14 5.19 -6.78
N ALA A 144 -12.10 4.69 -8.02
CA ALA A 144 -10.87 4.29 -8.69
C ALA A 144 -9.95 5.50 -8.96
N ASP A 145 -10.49 6.60 -9.49
CA ASP A 145 -9.74 7.83 -9.79
C ASP A 145 -9.13 8.42 -8.51
N LYS A 146 -9.88 8.47 -7.42
CA LYS A 146 -9.36 8.96 -6.13
C LYS A 146 -8.25 8.07 -5.58
N LEU A 147 -8.42 6.74 -5.60
CA LEU A 147 -7.36 5.83 -5.17
C LEU A 147 -6.10 5.98 -6.03
N SER A 148 -6.25 6.05 -7.36
CA SER A 148 -5.14 6.26 -8.29
C SER A 148 -4.38 7.56 -7.99
N SER A 149 -5.09 8.65 -7.69
CA SER A 149 -4.46 9.93 -7.35
C SER A 149 -3.60 9.89 -6.07
N LEU A 150 -3.97 9.03 -5.12
CA LEU A 150 -3.31 8.88 -3.82
C LEU A 150 -2.21 7.82 -3.84
N SER A 151 -2.31 6.83 -4.73
CA SER A 151 -1.46 5.64 -4.78
C SER A 151 0.03 5.99 -4.82
N SER A 152 0.73 5.66 -3.74
CA SER A 152 2.18 5.78 -3.59
C SER A 152 2.90 4.94 -4.65
N VAL A 153 2.36 3.77 -4.96
CA VAL A 153 2.90 2.84 -5.95
C VAL A 153 2.82 3.45 -7.35
N GLU A 154 1.67 4.00 -7.73
CA GLU A 154 1.50 4.65 -9.04
C GLU A 154 2.36 5.90 -9.17
N ARG A 155 2.41 6.74 -8.13
CA ARG A 155 3.29 7.91 -8.10
C ARG A 155 4.75 7.55 -8.36
N HIS A 156 5.27 6.52 -7.69
CA HIS A 156 6.63 6.06 -7.90
C HIS A 156 6.85 5.44 -9.28
N LYS A 157 5.87 4.71 -9.81
CA LYS A 157 5.91 4.15 -11.16
C LYS A 157 6.03 5.25 -12.22
N VAL A 158 5.24 6.31 -12.11
CA VAL A 158 5.29 7.47 -13.02
C VAL A 158 6.64 8.19 -12.93
N LEU A 159 7.16 8.42 -11.72
CA LEU A 159 8.47 9.04 -11.53
C LEU A 159 9.59 8.21 -12.16
N LYS A 160 9.57 6.89 -11.96
CA LYS A 160 10.54 5.98 -12.57
C LYS A 160 10.47 6.01 -14.10
N GLN A 161 9.27 5.94 -14.67
CA GLN A 161 9.08 6.02 -16.12
C GLN A 161 9.55 7.37 -16.69
N SER A 162 9.28 8.48 -15.99
CA SER A 162 9.76 9.81 -16.38
C SER A 162 11.28 9.90 -16.37
N TYR A 163 11.93 9.32 -15.36
CA TYR A 163 13.39 9.27 -15.27
C TYR A 163 13.99 8.46 -16.43
N GLU A 164 13.49 7.25 -16.67
CA GLU A 164 13.95 6.39 -17.77
C GLU A 164 13.74 7.04 -19.15
N ALA A 165 12.62 7.75 -19.35
CA ALA A 165 12.37 8.51 -20.58
C ALA A 165 13.37 9.67 -20.74
N HIS A 166 13.66 10.40 -19.65
CA HIS A 166 14.63 11.48 -19.66
C HIS A 166 16.04 10.97 -20.00
N GLU A 167 16.48 9.86 -19.40
CA GLU A 167 17.78 9.25 -19.70
C GLU A 167 17.89 8.83 -21.16
N ARG A 168 16.85 8.23 -21.74
CA ARG A 168 16.81 7.87 -23.17
C ARG A 168 16.98 9.10 -24.06
N ILE A 169 16.27 10.18 -23.77
CA ILE A 169 16.37 11.44 -24.53
C ILE A 169 17.79 12.02 -24.44
N MET A 170 18.40 12.01 -23.26
CA MET A 170 19.76 12.51 -23.06
C MET A 170 20.81 11.67 -23.79
N LYS A 171 20.64 10.34 -23.82
CA LYS A 171 21.50 9.44 -24.59
C LYS A 171 21.42 9.74 -26.09
N ILE A 172 20.21 9.88 -26.63
CA ILE A 172 19.99 10.22 -28.06
C ILE A 172 20.63 11.58 -28.40
N LYS A 173 20.49 12.59 -27.54
CA LYS A 173 21.14 13.90 -27.74
C LYS A 173 22.66 13.79 -27.80
N ARG A 174 23.29 13.05 -26.88
CA ARG A 174 24.74 12.83 -26.87
C ARG A 174 25.21 12.12 -28.14
N GLU A 175 24.51 11.07 -28.56
CA GLU A 175 24.83 10.35 -29.81
C GLU A 175 24.72 11.26 -31.05
N MET A 176 23.70 12.12 -31.11
CA MET A 176 23.55 13.11 -32.20
C MET A 176 24.65 14.18 -32.18
N GLU A 177 25.07 14.65 -31.00
CA GLU A 177 26.15 15.62 -30.85
C GLU A 177 27.50 15.02 -31.25
N GLU A 178 27.80 13.79 -30.81
CA GLU A 178 29.01 13.06 -31.20
C GLU A 178 29.05 12.81 -32.71
N GLN A 179 27.93 12.41 -33.31
CA GLN A 179 27.84 12.18 -34.75
C GLN A 179 28.11 13.46 -35.54
N LYS A 180 27.50 14.58 -35.14
CA LYS A 180 27.75 15.90 -35.75
C LYS A 180 29.21 16.34 -35.61
N ALA A 181 29.83 16.11 -34.46
CA ALA A 181 31.23 16.44 -34.24
C ALA A 181 32.17 15.62 -35.15
N ARG A 182 31.90 14.33 -35.34
CA ARG A 182 32.65 13.46 -36.26
C ARG A 182 32.51 13.90 -37.72
N GLU A 183 31.29 14.25 -38.14
CA GLU A 183 31.01 14.72 -39.50
C GLU A 183 31.71 16.06 -39.79
N ALA A 184 31.69 17.01 -38.84
CA ALA A 184 32.42 18.27 -38.96
C ALA A 184 33.94 18.07 -39.07
N ALA A 185 34.52 17.20 -38.23
CA ALA A 185 35.95 16.89 -38.27
C ALA A 185 36.38 16.25 -39.60
N ASN A 186 35.57 15.33 -40.15
CA ASN A 186 35.84 14.70 -41.46
C ASN A 186 35.73 15.67 -42.64
N THR A 187 34.95 16.75 -42.50
CA THR A 187 34.78 17.75 -43.56
C THR A 187 35.98 18.71 -43.62
N TYR A 188 36.54 19.10 -42.48
CA TYR A 188 37.73 19.97 -42.40
C TYR A 188 39.06 19.26 -42.76
N GLY A 189 39.14 17.93 -42.67
CA GLY A 189 40.35 17.19 -43.04
C GLY A 189 40.50 16.89 -44.55
N ARG A 190 39.62 17.43 -45.40
CA ARG A 190 39.53 17.13 -46.84
C ARG A 190 39.89 18.30 -47.76
N GLU A 191 40.33 19.42 -47.20
CA GLU A 191 40.96 20.55 -47.90
C GLU A 191 42.47 20.53 -47.71
#